data_AF-A0A536L9X1-F1
#
_entry.id   AF-A0A536L9X1-F1
#
_cell.length_a   1.000
_cell.length_b   1.000
_cell.length_c   1.000
_cell.angle_alpha   90.00
_cell.angle_beta   90.00
_cell.angle_gamma   90.00
#
_symmetry.space_group_name_H-M   'P 1'
#
loop_
_entity.id
_entity.type
_entity.pdbx_description
1 polymer ?
#
loop_
_entity_poly.entity_id
_entity_poly.type
_entity_poly.pdbx_seq_one_letter_code
_entity_poly.pdbx_strand_id
1 'polypeptide(L)'
;MKEKARQVFNIGIYVVVAATVLQFFLAGLGIFVDPTLLYWHTTVNPFLVGVLPIALALIGWYAGVARRTIWLTVSMFGLVVLQSLLLFPFHMALQGPLRVISALHALNAVVIFWVALHLLDRVRAPARA
;
A
#
# COMPACT_ATOMS: atom_id res chain seq x y z
N MET A 1 -1.25 13.67 24.61
CA MET A 1 -0.86 12.39 23.97
C MET A 1 -1.58 12.14 22.65
N LYS A 2 -2.92 12.29 22.57
CA LYS A 2 -3.67 12.12 21.31
C LYS A 2 -3.20 13.01 20.15
N GLU A 3 -2.80 14.26 20.43
CA GLU A 3 -2.28 15.16 19.39
C GLU A 3 -0.98 14.65 18.75
N LYS A 4 -0.02 14.22 19.59
CA LYS A 4 1.21 13.57 19.10
C LYS A 4 0.90 12.32 18.29
N ALA A 5 -0.06 11.49 18.74
CA ALA A 5 -0.48 10.31 18.00
C ALA A 5 -1.11 10.66 16.63
N ARG A 6 -1.89 11.75 16.55
CA ARG A 6 -2.42 12.28 15.29
C ARG A 6 -1.33 12.79 14.35
N GLN A 7 -0.32 13.48 14.89
CA GLN A 7 0.83 13.91 14.13
C GLN A 7 1.61 12.71 13.57
N VAL A 8 1.85 11.67 14.38
CA VAL A 8 2.49 10.42 13.95
C VAL A 8 1.67 9.74 12.86
N PHE A 9 0.34 9.67 13.02
CA PHE A 9 -0.56 9.15 11.99
C PHE A 9 -0.37 9.91 10.66
N ASN A 10 -0.43 11.24 10.69
CA ASN A 10 -0.30 12.08 9.50
C ASN A 10 1.04 11.88 8.80
N ILE A 11 2.15 11.94 9.54
CA ILE A 11 3.50 11.69 9.01
C ILE A 11 3.59 10.28 8.41
N GLY A 12 3.03 9.29 9.10
CA GLY A 12 2.99 7.92 8.63
C GLY A 12 2.28 7.78 7.28
N ILE A 13 1.18 8.51 7.04
CA ILE A 13 0.50 8.51 5.74
C ILE A 13 1.42 9.05 4.62
N TYR A 14 2.19 10.12 4.87
CA TYR A 14 3.18 10.60 3.90
C TYR A 14 4.24 9.53 3.59
N VAL A 15 4.71 8.81 4.61
CA VAL A 15 5.67 7.71 4.44
C VAL A 15 5.05 6.58 3.59
N VAL A 16 3.80 6.20 3.85
CA VAL A 16 3.09 5.17 3.05
C VAL A 16 2.97 5.60 1.59
N VAL A 17 2.63 6.87 1.31
CA VAL A 17 2.56 7.37 -0.08
C VAL A 17 3.93 7.32 -0.75
N ALA A 18 4.98 7.80 -0.08
CA ALA A 18 6.33 7.78 -0.62
C ALA A 18 6.81 6.34 -0.89
N ALA A 19 6.56 5.42 0.04
CA ALA A 19 6.86 4.00 -0.12
C ALA A 19 6.08 3.36 -1.28
N THR A 20 4.84 3.80 -1.50
CA THR A 20 4.00 3.34 -2.63
C THR A 20 4.58 3.80 -3.96
N VAL A 21 5.02 5.07 -4.08
CA VAL A 21 5.72 5.56 -5.29
C VAL A 21 7.03 4.80 -5.50
N LEU A 22 7.79 4.57 -4.42
CA LEU A 22 9.01 3.78 -4.45
C LEU A 22 8.76 2.36 -4.94
N GLN A 23 7.59 1.75 -4.65
CA GLN A 23 7.27 0.42 -5.16
C GLN A 23 7.24 0.36 -6.68
N PHE A 24 6.62 1.35 -7.34
CA PHE A 24 6.58 1.40 -8.80
C PHE A 24 7.97 1.58 -9.39
N PHE A 25 8.78 2.45 -8.77
CA PHE A 25 10.14 2.68 -9.22
C PHE A 25 11.00 1.42 -9.08
N LEU A 26 10.95 0.72 -7.94
CA LEU A 26 11.69 -0.54 -7.73
C LEU A 26 11.22 -1.66 -8.67
N ALA A 27 9.91 -1.76 -8.95
CA ALA A 27 9.40 -2.69 -9.94
C ALA A 27 9.96 -2.38 -11.34
N GLY A 28 9.96 -1.10 -11.74
CA GLY A 28 10.55 -0.65 -13.00
C GLY A 28 12.05 -0.95 -13.09
N LEU A 29 12.82 -0.65 -12.05
CA LEU A 29 14.25 -1.00 -11.99
C LEU A 29 14.48 -2.51 -12.11
N GLY A 30 13.64 -3.31 -11.44
CA GLY A 30 13.67 -4.77 -11.52
C GLY A 30 13.42 -5.33 -12.93
N ILE A 31 12.54 -4.68 -13.70
CA ILE A 31 12.19 -5.08 -15.06
C ILE A 31 13.23 -4.59 -16.08
N PHE A 32 13.67 -3.35 -15.96
CA PHE A 32 14.42 -2.67 -17.03
C PHE A 32 15.93 -2.53 -16.76
N VAL A 33 16.39 -2.67 -15.51
CA VAL A 33 17.79 -2.43 -15.13
C VAL A 33 18.45 -3.68 -14.58
N ASP A 34 17.95 -4.22 -13.46
CA ASP A 34 18.54 -5.38 -12.79
C ASP A 34 17.47 -6.17 -12.01
N PRO A 35 17.20 -7.43 -12.37
CA PRO A 35 16.23 -8.30 -11.68
C PRO A 35 16.49 -8.47 -10.18
N THR A 36 17.74 -8.33 -9.70
CA THR A 36 18.04 -8.43 -8.26
C THR A 36 17.34 -7.34 -7.45
N LEU A 37 17.00 -6.21 -8.08
CA LEU A 37 16.28 -5.11 -7.45
C LEU A 37 14.81 -5.45 -7.16
N LEU A 38 14.25 -6.50 -7.78
CA LEU A 38 12.95 -7.04 -7.41
C LEU A 38 12.91 -7.55 -5.96
N TYR A 39 14.06 -7.88 -5.36
CA TYR A 39 14.13 -8.22 -3.93
C TYR A 39 13.58 -7.09 -3.05
N TRP A 40 14.00 -5.85 -3.32
CA TRP A 40 13.53 -4.68 -2.57
C TRP A 40 12.04 -4.42 -2.79
N HIS A 41 11.55 -4.68 -4.01
CA HIS A 41 10.15 -4.56 -4.38
C HIS A 41 9.25 -5.63 -3.73
N THR A 42 9.71 -6.88 -3.66
CA THR A 42 8.89 -8.04 -3.25
C THR A 42 9.03 -8.40 -1.78
N THR A 43 10.15 -8.02 -1.14
CA THR A 43 10.45 -8.44 0.23
C THR A 43 10.42 -7.28 1.21
N VAL A 44 11.12 -6.18 0.92
CA VAL A 44 11.35 -5.12 1.92
C VAL A 44 10.27 -4.04 1.89
N ASN A 45 10.04 -3.43 0.74
CA ASN A 45 9.12 -2.30 0.62
C ASN A 45 7.62 -2.64 0.86
N PRO A 46 7.11 -3.87 0.60
CA PRO A 46 5.74 -4.24 0.95
C PRO A 46 5.41 -4.10 2.45
N PHE A 47 6.40 -4.19 3.34
CA PHE A 47 6.16 -3.94 4.77
C PHE A 47 5.71 -2.50 5.04
N LEU A 48 6.27 -1.52 4.33
CA LEU A 48 5.90 -0.11 4.46
C LEU A 48 4.53 0.20 3.82
N VAL A 49 4.16 -0.53 2.76
CA VAL A 49 2.89 -0.31 2.05
C VAL A 49 1.75 -1.14 2.63
N GLY A 50 2.03 -2.28 3.26
CA GLY A 50 1.05 -3.20 3.82
C GLY A 50 0.98 -3.19 5.35
N VAL A 51 2.10 -3.39 6.04
CA VAL A 51 2.12 -3.59 7.51
C VAL A 51 2.06 -2.26 8.26
N LEU A 52 2.81 -1.24 7.82
CA LEU A 52 2.78 0.09 8.45
C LEU A 52 1.35 0.68 8.51
N PRO A 53 0.50 0.59 7.46
CA PRO A 53 -0.89 1.01 7.56
C PRO A 53 -1.70 0.35 8.67
N ILE A 54 -1.43 -0.91 9.05
CA ILE A 54 -2.09 -1.55 10.19
C ILE A 54 -1.69 -0.85 11.49
N ALA A 55 -0.40 -0.61 11.69
CA ALA A 55 0.08 0.13 12.86
C ALA A 55 -0.50 1.56 12.90
N LEU A 56 -0.55 2.24 11.76
CA LEU A 56 -1.16 3.56 11.64
C LEU A 56 -2.66 3.52 11.90
N ALA A 57 -3.39 2.49 11.48
CA ALA A 57 -4.81 2.35 11.77
C ALA A 57 -5.07 2.28 13.29
N LEU A 58 -4.23 1.53 14.03
CA LEU A 58 -4.31 1.46 15.50
C LEU A 58 -3.99 2.82 16.16
N ILE A 59 -2.93 3.50 15.69
CA ILE A 59 -2.54 4.84 16.17
C ILE A 59 -3.65 5.85 15.87
N GLY A 60 -4.21 5.83 14.66
CA GLY A 60 -5.28 6.70 14.20
C GLY A 60 -6.57 6.48 14.99
N TRP A 61 -6.90 5.22 15.30
CA TRP A 61 -8.01 4.88 16.18
C TRP A 61 -7.83 5.47 17.58
N TYR A 62 -6.65 5.30 18.19
CA TYR A 62 -6.33 5.91 19.49
C TYR A 62 -6.38 7.45 19.46
N ALA A 63 -5.94 8.05 18.35
CA ALA A 63 -5.94 9.50 18.11
C ALA A 63 -7.32 10.09 17.75
N GLY A 64 -8.36 9.25 17.65
CA GLY A 64 -9.72 9.69 17.31
C GLY A 64 -9.85 10.17 15.85
N VAL A 65 -9.07 9.61 14.93
CA VAL A 65 -9.22 9.85 13.49
C VAL A 65 -10.56 9.28 13.02
N ALA A 66 -11.20 9.93 12.05
CA ALA A 66 -12.48 9.49 11.51
C ALA A 66 -12.44 8.01 11.04
N ARG A 67 -13.46 7.22 11.41
CA ARG A 67 -13.55 5.78 11.08
C ARG A 67 -13.36 5.50 9.59
N ARG A 68 -13.89 6.36 8.71
CA ARG A 68 -13.72 6.23 7.25
C ARG A 68 -12.26 6.30 6.82
N THR A 69 -11.45 7.14 7.46
CA THR A 69 -10.01 7.24 7.17
C THR A 69 -9.25 6.05 7.75
N ILE A 70 -9.66 5.53 8.92
CA ILE A 70 -9.10 4.28 9.48
C ILE A 70 -9.36 3.12 8.54
N TRP A 71 -10.59 2.93 8.07
CA TRP A 71 -10.90 1.84 7.12
C TRP A 71 -10.15 1.97 5.80
N LEU A 72 -9.99 3.20 5.29
CA LEU A 72 -9.16 3.45 4.11
C LEU A 72 -7.67 3.12 4.36
N THR A 73 -7.20 3.31 5.58
CA THR A 73 -5.82 2.96 5.97
C THR A 73 -5.67 1.44 6.04
N VAL A 74 -6.63 0.74 6.68
CA VAL A 74 -6.66 -0.73 6.75
C VAL A 74 -6.78 -1.36 5.37
N SER A 75 -7.52 -0.75 4.43
CA SER A 75 -7.66 -1.30 3.08
C SER A 75 -6.34 -1.40 2.33
N MET A 76 -5.31 -0.59 2.66
CA MET A 76 -3.97 -0.74 2.08
C MET A 76 -3.40 -2.14 2.32
N PHE A 77 -3.52 -2.66 3.55
CA PHE A 77 -3.10 -4.02 3.87
C PHE A 77 -3.88 -5.06 3.07
N GLY A 78 -5.22 -4.92 3.02
CA GLY A 78 -6.07 -5.82 2.25
C GLY A 78 -5.70 -5.86 0.76
N LEU A 79 -5.41 -4.70 0.18
CA LEU A 79 -4.97 -4.59 -1.21
C LEU A 79 -3.58 -5.18 -1.43
N VAL A 80 -2.65 -5.07 -0.48
CA VAL A 80 -1.33 -5.72 -0.54
C VAL A 80 -1.46 -7.24 -0.43
N VAL A 81 -2.35 -7.76 0.42
CA VAL A 81 -2.66 -9.19 0.46
C VAL A 81 -3.23 -9.66 -0.89
N LEU A 82 -4.18 -8.90 -1.44
CA LEU A 82 -4.73 -9.18 -2.77
C LEU A 82 -3.65 -9.14 -3.85
N GLN A 83 -2.71 -8.19 -3.78
CA GLN A 83 -1.57 -8.06 -4.69
C GLN A 83 -0.75 -9.36 -4.75
N SER A 84 -0.53 -10.00 -3.60
CA SER A 84 0.18 -11.28 -3.49
C SER A 84 -0.66 -12.45 -4.01
N LEU A 85 -1.96 -12.48 -3.71
CA LEU A 85 -2.86 -13.53 -4.18
C LEU A 85 -3.01 -13.54 -5.71
N LEU A 86 -3.00 -12.36 -6.34
CA LEU A 86 -3.07 -12.26 -7.81
C LEU A 86 -1.86 -12.89 -8.49
N LEU A 87 -0.71 -13.02 -7.83
CA LEU A 87 0.47 -13.70 -8.38
C LEU A 87 0.45 -15.22 -8.19
N PHE A 88 -0.52 -15.77 -7.45
CA PHE A 88 -0.59 -17.21 -7.21
C PHE A 88 -0.59 -18.06 -8.50
N PRO A 89 -1.40 -17.74 -9.54
CA PRO A 89 -1.37 -18.50 -10.80
C PRO A 89 0.00 -18.49 -11.49
N PHE A 90 0.71 -17.37 -11.45
CA PHE A 90 2.05 -17.23 -12.00
C PHE A 90 3.06 -18.12 -11.25
N HIS A 91 3.06 -18.10 -9.92
CA HIS A 91 3.96 -18.94 -9.11
C HIS A 91 3.68 -20.44 -9.25
N MET A 92 2.42 -20.82 -9.50
CA MET A 92 2.01 -22.20 -9.76
C MET A 92 2.23 -22.66 -11.21
N ALA A 93 2.85 -21.83 -12.06
CA ALA A 93 3.10 -22.10 -13.48
C ALA A 93 1.82 -22.50 -14.27
N LEU A 94 0.65 -22.02 -13.84
CA LEU A 94 -0.61 -22.26 -14.54
C LEU A 94 -0.58 -21.61 -15.92
N GLN A 95 -1.26 -22.22 -16.89
CA GLN A 95 -1.32 -21.73 -18.28
C GLN A 95 -2.74 -21.31 -18.67
N GLY A 96 -2.86 -20.64 -19.82
CA GLY A 96 -4.15 -20.24 -20.39
C GLY A 96 -4.87 -19.17 -19.55
N PRO A 97 -6.21 -19.19 -19.49
CA PRO A 97 -7.01 -18.13 -18.87
C PRO A 97 -6.67 -17.85 -17.40
N LEU A 98 -6.25 -18.87 -16.64
CA LEU A 98 -5.91 -18.71 -15.23
C LEU A 98 -4.65 -17.85 -15.02
N ARG A 99 -3.70 -17.89 -15.96
CA ARG A 99 -2.49 -17.05 -15.92
C ARG A 99 -2.81 -15.57 -16.17
N VAL A 100 -3.87 -15.29 -16.93
CA VAL A 100 -4.31 -13.91 -17.23
C VAL A 100 -4.76 -13.19 -15.96
N ILE A 101 -5.24 -13.92 -14.94
CA ILE A 101 -5.61 -13.34 -13.64
C ILE A 101 -4.40 -12.62 -12.99
N SER A 102 -3.18 -13.12 -13.18
CA SER A 102 -1.98 -12.47 -12.66
C SER A 102 -1.68 -11.12 -13.29
N ALA A 103 -2.23 -10.81 -14.46
CA ALA A 103 -2.13 -9.47 -15.03
C ALA A 103 -2.88 -8.41 -14.19
N LEU A 104 -3.89 -8.82 -13.41
CA LEU A 104 -4.59 -7.92 -12.49
C LEU A 104 -3.69 -7.38 -11.37
N HIS A 105 -2.54 -8.00 -11.12
CA HIS A 105 -1.54 -7.49 -10.18
C HIS A 105 -1.11 -6.06 -10.53
N ALA A 106 -0.88 -5.77 -11.82
CA ALA A 106 -0.53 -4.42 -12.25
C ALA A 106 -1.68 -3.43 -12.03
N LEU A 107 -2.91 -3.84 -12.29
CA LEU A 107 -4.10 -3.01 -12.06
C LEU A 107 -4.34 -2.75 -10.56
N ASN A 108 -4.18 -3.75 -9.71
CA ASN A 108 -4.32 -3.60 -8.26
C ASN A 108 -3.22 -2.68 -7.68
N ALA A 109 -2.01 -2.65 -8.26
CA ALA A 109 -1.01 -1.65 -7.89
C ALA A 109 -1.52 -0.20 -8.13
N VAL A 110 -2.22 0.04 -9.25
CA VAL A 110 -2.83 1.35 -9.54
C VAL A 110 -3.91 1.67 -8.50
N VAL A 111 -4.71 0.69 -8.08
CA VAL A 111 -5.72 0.86 -7.01
C VAL A 111 -5.05 1.20 -5.68
N ILE A 112 -3.96 0.51 -5.30
CA ILE A 112 -3.17 0.83 -4.10
C ILE A 112 -2.67 2.27 -4.16
N PHE A 113 -2.11 2.70 -5.29
CA PHE A 113 -1.64 4.06 -5.48
C PHE A 113 -2.77 5.09 -5.34
N TRP A 114 -3.91 4.82 -5.97
CA TRP A 114 -5.10 5.66 -5.87
C TRP A 114 -5.61 5.80 -4.43
N VAL A 115 -5.64 4.70 -3.66
CA VAL A 115 -5.98 4.72 -2.23
C VAL A 115 -4.96 5.50 -1.40
N ALA A 116 -3.66 5.37 -1.71
CA ALA A 116 -2.60 6.13 -1.04
C ALA A 116 -2.78 7.65 -1.26
N LEU A 117 -3.14 8.08 -2.47
CA LEU A 117 -3.49 9.49 -2.75
C LEU A 117 -4.73 9.93 -1.97
N HIS A 118 -5.77 9.10 -1.89
CA HIS A 118 -6.96 9.42 -1.10
C HIS A 118 -6.64 9.55 0.40
N LEU A 119 -5.73 8.75 0.93
CA LEU A 119 -5.24 8.91 2.31
C LEU A 119 -4.49 10.23 2.49
N LEU A 120 -3.67 10.60 1.51
CA LEU A 120 -2.95 11.88 1.52
C LEU A 120 -3.90 13.08 1.57
N ASP A 121 -4.99 13.04 0.81
CA ASP A 121 -6.01 14.10 0.83
C ASP A 121 -6.65 14.25 2.22
N ARG A 122 -6.89 13.13 2.93
CA ARG A 122 -7.47 13.16 4.28
C ARG A 122 -6.56 13.80 5.31
N VAL A 123 -5.23 13.74 5.13
CA VAL A 123 -4.27 14.33 6.07
C VAL A 123 -3.87 15.76 5.69
N ARG A 124 -3.95 16.13 4.41
CA ARG A 124 -3.68 17.49 3.91
C ARG A 124 -4.86 18.45 4.14
N ALA A 125 -6.06 17.99 3.86
CA ALA A 125 -7.29 18.75 4.02
C ALA A 125 -8.24 17.93 4.90
N PRO A 126 -8.01 17.87 6.23
CA PRO A 126 -8.93 17.19 7.12
C PRO A 126 -10.30 17.84 6.94
N ALA A 127 -11.25 17.09 6.37
CA ALA A 127 -12.62 17.54 6.20
C ALA A 127 -13.08 18.09 7.55
N ARG A 128 -13.50 19.35 7.59
CA ARG A 128 -14.06 19.97 8.80
C ARG A 128 -15.23 19.08 9.22
N ALA A 129 -15.10 18.49 10.41
CA ALA A 129 -16.18 17.75 11.05
C ALA A 129 -17.32 18.69 11.43
#